data_AF-M2T5J5-F1
#
_entry.id   AF-M2T5J5-F1
#
_cell.length_a   1.000
_cell.length_b   1.000
_cell.length_c   1.000
_cell.angle_alpha   90.00
_cell.angle_beta   90.00
_cell.angle_gamma   90.00
#
_symmetry.space_group_name_H-M   'P 1'
#
loop_
_entity.id
_entity.type
_entity.pdbx_description
1 polymer ?
#
loop_
_entity_poly.entity_id
_entity_poly.type
_entity_poly.pdbx_seq_one_letter_code
_entity_poly.pdbx_strand_id
1 'polypeptide(L)'
;MPKKNDYGDIDFLVYNFPWEETVHLVKDAFKTAHGRRGYLTNDCMYFAVDTPCDGEDYFIQIDVKVCFKPELFEWYTFELSYASNSKIIGSMVKPLGLTIDPEGIHIRVKDLEETDHNESMVWISKDPKDILRIAGLDFRIVKAGFSTKEEIYKYLTSSWLFNPAHFAARLAEENYQDRLEERSAPWTYFIKEWVPEHYPGYRFTTSSPETVKLEDGSTENNPQDLQAWYKHTRSVVRDKVFTMFPNTAEQYYTKRAAISESSKNKDWQI
;
A
#
# COMPACT_ATOMS: atom_id res chain seq x y z
N MET A 1 -11.65 -0.54 9.53
CA MET A 1 -10.94 0.37 10.46
C MET A 1 -11.61 0.30 11.82
N PRO A 2 -10.87 0.21 12.94
CA PRO A 2 -11.46 0.18 14.28
C PRO A 2 -12.27 1.44 14.56
N LYS A 3 -13.30 1.32 15.40
CA LYS A 3 -14.19 2.43 15.81
C LYS A 3 -14.89 3.14 14.64
N LYS A 4 -15.10 2.45 13.52
CA LYS A 4 -16.09 2.89 12.55
C LYS A 4 -17.48 2.64 13.15
N ASN A 5 -18.34 3.65 13.07
CA ASN A 5 -19.73 3.58 13.53
C ASN A 5 -20.63 2.90 12.49
N ASP A 6 -20.22 2.93 11.23
CA ASP A 6 -20.91 2.38 10.08
C ASP A 6 -19.94 1.75 9.07
N TYR A 7 -20.49 0.93 8.19
CA TYR A 7 -19.80 0.25 7.10
C TYR A 7 -20.71 0.28 5.88
N GLY A 8 -20.14 0.49 4.69
CA GLY A 8 -20.90 0.43 3.44
C GLY A 8 -21.18 -1.01 2.99
N ASP A 9 -20.25 -1.89 3.31
CA ASP A 9 -20.19 -3.29 2.90
C ASP A 9 -19.54 -4.17 4.00
N ILE A 10 -19.67 -5.49 3.82
CA ILE A 10 -19.04 -6.50 4.65
C ILE A 10 -18.13 -7.37 3.77
N ASP A 11 -16.82 -7.31 4.01
CA ASP A 11 -15.84 -8.16 3.33
C ASP A 11 -15.52 -9.42 4.15
N PHE A 12 -15.63 -10.59 3.52
CA PHE A 12 -15.12 -11.85 4.04
C PHE A 12 -13.90 -12.31 3.23
N LEU A 13 -12.82 -12.66 3.92
CA LEU A 13 -11.73 -13.44 3.35
C LEU A 13 -11.87 -14.89 3.84
N VAL A 14 -12.12 -15.81 2.91
CA VAL A 14 -12.34 -17.22 3.24
C VAL A 14 -11.36 -18.13 2.52
N TYR A 15 -11.09 -19.30 3.10
CA TYR A 15 -10.18 -20.29 2.53
C TYR A 15 -10.94 -21.48 1.96
N ASN A 16 -10.62 -21.84 0.71
CA ASN A 16 -10.97 -23.08 0.01
C ASN A 16 -12.46 -23.50 0.03
N PHE A 17 -13.17 -23.25 -1.08
CA PHE A 17 -14.59 -23.59 -1.26
C PHE A 17 -14.88 -24.14 -2.67
N PRO A 18 -15.81 -25.12 -2.82
CA PRO A 18 -16.28 -25.62 -4.12
C PRO A 18 -17.19 -24.59 -4.81
N TRP A 19 -16.70 -23.97 -5.90
CA TRP A 19 -17.15 -22.65 -6.36
C TRP A 19 -18.63 -22.57 -6.83
N GLU A 20 -19.06 -23.50 -7.67
CA GLU A 20 -20.40 -23.51 -8.27
C GLU A 20 -21.50 -23.77 -7.24
N GLU A 21 -21.24 -24.63 -6.25
CA GLU A 21 -22.17 -24.87 -5.14
C GLU A 21 -22.15 -23.71 -4.14
N THR A 22 -21.00 -23.05 -3.95
CA THR A 22 -20.83 -22.04 -2.91
C THR A 22 -21.68 -20.79 -3.14
N VAL A 23 -21.86 -20.31 -4.38
CA VAL A 23 -22.74 -19.16 -4.61
C VAL A 23 -24.18 -19.48 -4.16
N HIS A 24 -24.68 -20.67 -4.48
CA HIS A 24 -26.02 -21.10 -4.06
C HIS A 24 -26.10 -21.28 -2.55
N LEU A 25 -25.12 -21.96 -1.93
CA LEU A 25 -25.08 -22.16 -0.48
C LEU A 25 -25.01 -20.83 0.30
N VAL A 26 -24.23 -19.86 -0.18
CA VAL A 26 -24.13 -18.54 0.46
C VAL A 26 -25.41 -17.73 0.27
N LYS A 27 -26.05 -17.80 -0.90
CA LYS A 27 -27.39 -17.24 -1.11
C LYS A 27 -28.41 -17.81 -0.13
N ASP A 28 -28.43 -19.14 0.01
CA ASP A 28 -29.33 -19.83 0.93
C ASP A 28 -29.05 -19.45 2.39
N ALA A 29 -27.78 -19.36 2.78
CA ALA A 29 -27.36 -18.97 4.12
C ALA A 29 -27.77 -17.53 4.47
N PHE A 30 -27.59 -16.59 3.53
CA PHE A 30 -28.03 -15.19 3.70
C PHE A 30 -29.51 -14.98 3.39
N LYS A 31 -30.22 -16.01 2.90
CA LYS A 31 -31.61 -15.94 2.45
C LYS A 31 -31.84 -14.83 1.40
N THR A 32 -30.91 -14.68 0.47
CA THR A 32 -30.98 -13.68 -0.60
C THR A 32 -31.10 -14.33 -1.98
N ALA A 33 -31.90 -13.73 -2.86
CA ALA A 33 -31.90 -14.07 -4.28
C ALA A 33 -30.69 -13.47 -5.03
N HIS A 34 -30.08 -12.42 -4.47
CA HIS A 34 -29.10 -11.56 -5.11
C HIS A 34 -27.67 -11.99 -4.75
N GLY A 35 -26.99 -12.59 -5.71
CA GLY A 35 -25.58 -12.95 -5.56
C GLY A 35 -25.00 -13.57 -6.81
N ARG A 36 -23.69 -13.38 -7.01
CA ARG A 36 -22.97 -13.91 -8.17
C ARG A 36 -21.47 -13.94 -7.93
N ARG A 37 -20.76 -14.71 -8.77
CA ARG A 37 -19.32 -14.57 -8.96
C ARG A 37 -18.99 -13.26 -9.67
N GLY A 38 -17.86 -12.66 -9.29
CA GLY A 38 -17.20 -11.62 -10.07
C GLY A 38 -16.80 -12.10 -11.46
N TYR A 39 -17.01 -11.25 -12.48
CA TYR A 39 -16.59 -11.56 -13.84
C TYR A 39 -15.11 -11.21 -14.09
N LEU A 40 -14.66 -10.07 -13.56
CA LEU A 40 -13.27 -9.61 -13.66
C LEU A 40 -12.44 -10.03 -12.44
N THR A 41 -13.11 -10.38 -11.35
CA THR A 41 -12.56 -10.78 -10.04
C THR A 41 -13.04 -12.19 -9.75
N ASN A 42 -12.45 -13.15 -10.47
CA ASN A 42 -12.88 -14.55 -10.42
C ASN A 42 -12.69 -15.21 -9.06
N ASP A 43 -11.96 -14.57 -8.15
CA ASP A 43 -11.75 -14.95 -6.75
C ASP A 43 -12.68 -14.23 -5.78
N CYS A 44 -13.64 -13.43 -6.26
CA CYS A 44 -14.66 -12.77 -5.44
C CYS A 44 -16.07 -13.22 -5.80
N MET A 45 -16.94 -13.24 -4.80
CA MET A 45 -18.39 -13.33 -4.93
C MET A 45 -19.02 -12.09 -4.30
N TYR A 46 -20.12 -11.63 -4.88
CA TYR A 46 -20.82 -10.42 -4.47
C TYR A 46 -22.26 -10.78 -4.17
N PHE A 47 -22.78 -10.34 -3.02
CA PHE A 47 -24.14 -10.58 -2.57
C PHE A 47 -24.78 -9.27 -2.12
N ALA A 48 -26.10 -9.18 -2.29
CA ALA A 48 -26.90 -8.09 -1.76
C ALA A 48 -27.97 -8.72 -0.85
N VAL A 49 -27.90 -8.49 0.45
CA VAL A 49 -28.78 -9.14 1.41
C VAL A 49 -29.89 -8.18 1.80
N ASP A 50 -31.12 -8.54 1.45
CA ASP A 50 -32.32 -7.83 1.86
C ASP A 50 -32.37 -7.75 3.39
N THR A 51 -32.47 -6.54 3.91
CA THR A 51 -32.75 -6.35 5.33
C THR A 51 -33.84 -5.29 5.46
N PRO A 52 -34.90 -5.52 6.27
CA PRO A 52 -35.91 -4.51 6.53
C PRO A 52 -35.50 -3.62 7.71
N CYS A 53 -35.47 -2.29 7.53
CA CYS A 53 -35.16 -1.30 8.57
C CYS A 53 -36.03 -0.10 8.30
N ASP A 54 -36.78 0.30 9.32
CA ASP A 54 -37.63 1.48 9.32
C ASP A 54 -38.63 1.60 8.15
N GLY A 55 -39.00 0.46 7.54
CA GLY A 55 -39.99 0.40 6.46
C GLY A 55 -39.44 0.73 5.07
N GLU A 56 -38.11 0.86 4.91
CA GLU A 56 -37.45 0.96 3.62
C GLU A 56 -36.71 -0.35 3.29
N ASP A 57 -36.75 -0.74 2.01
CA ASP A 57 -35.98 -1.86 1.50
C ASP A 57 -34.53 -1.40 1.30
N TYR A 58 -33.60 -1.94 2.10
CA TYR A 58 -32.18 -1.71 1.92
C TYR A 58 -31.43 -3.03 1.76
N PHE A 59 -30.37 -2.97 0.97
CA PHE A 59 -29.48 -4.11 0.73
C PHE A 59 -28.17 -3.88 1.46
N ILE A 60 -27.75 -4.89 2.22
CA ILE A 60 -26.38 -4.95 2.74
C ILE A 60 -25.52 -5.62 1.68
N GLN A 61 -24.50 -4.92 1.21
CA GLN A 61 -23.52 -5.51 0.31
C GLN A 61 -22.56 -6.41 1.09
N ILE A 62 -22.40 -7.65 0.62
CA ILE A 62 -21.46 -8.62 1.16
C ILE A 62 -20.53 -9.10 0.04
N ASP A 63 -19.24 -8.89 0.25
CA ASP A 63 -18.17 -9.27 -0.66
C ASP A 63 -17.42 -10.46 -0.03
N VAL A 64 -17.32 -11.57 -0.76
CA VAL A 64 -16.61 -12.77 -0.29
C VAL A 64 -15.43 -13.02 -1.21
N LYS A 65 -14.23 -12.67 -0.74
CA LYS A 65 -12.97 -13.01 -1.40
C LYS A 65 -12.50 -14.38 -0.95
N VAL A 66 -12.16 -15.22 -1.92
CA VAL A 66 -11.70 -16.58 -1.66
C VAL A 66 -10.22 -16.72 -1.95
N CYS A 67 -9.51 -17.19 -0.94
CA CYS A 67 -8.13 -17.60 -1.05
C CYS A 67 -8.08 -19.08 -1.47
N PHE A 68 -7.70 -19.33 -2.72
CA PHE A 68 -7.56 -20.70 -3.25
C PHE A 68 -6.28 -21.41 -2.80
N LYS A 69 -5.29 -20.64 -2.36
CA LYS A 69 -3.97 -21.14 -1.96
C LYS A 69 -3.74 -20.82 -0.48
N PRO A 70 -3.74 -21.79 0.44
CA PRO A 70 -3.67 -21.51 1.87
C PRO A 70 -2.45 -20.65 2.24
N GLU A 71 -1.33 -20.84 1.55
CA GLU A 71 -0.10 -20.06 1.72
C GLU A 71 -0.25 -18.56 1.40
N LEU A 72 -1.28 -18.15 0.65
CA LEU A 72 -1.57 -16.75 0.35
C LEU A 72 -2.54 -16.09 1.34
N PHE A 73 -3.09 -16.84 2.29
CA PHE A 73 -4.10 -16.31 3.21
C PHE A 73 -3.56 -15.19 4.11
N GLU A 74 -2.36 -15.36 4.67
CA GLU A 74 -1.70 -14.29 5.45
C GLU A 74 -1.40 -13.07 4.58
N TRP A 75 -1.02 -13.28 3.31
CA TRP A 75 -0.75 -12.21 2.36
C TRP A 75 -2.01 -11.38 2.07
N TYR A 76 -3.13 -12.02 1.73
CA TYR A 76 -4.39 -11.31 1.51
C TYR A 76 -4.91 -10.65 2.79
N THR A 77 -4.72 -11.29 3.95
CA THR A 77 -5.03 -10.67 5.24
C THR A 77 -4.26 -9.37 5.39
N PHE A 78 -2.95 -9.38 5.13
CA PHE A 78 -2.11 -8.18 5.18
C PHE A 78 -2.55 -7.10 4.17
N GLU A 79 -2.82 -7.48 2.92
CA GLU A 79 -3.19 -6.54 1.86
C GLU A 79 -4.54 -5.85 2.11
N LEU A 80 -5.52 -6.59 2.62
CA LEU A 80 -6.91 -6.15 2.77
C LEU A 80 -7.21 -5.58 4.16
N SER A 81 -6.38 -5.90 5.15
CA SER A 81 -6.59 -5.41 6.52
C SER A 81 -6.58 -3.89 6.58
N TYR A 82 -7.50 -3.37 7.39
CA TYR A 82 -7.60 -1.94 7.73
C TYR A 82 -7.80 -0.99 6.53
N ALA A 83 -8.39 -1.47 5.42
CA ALA A 83 -8.82 -0.70 4.25
C ALA A 83 -7.73 0.05 3.44
N SER A 84 -6.51 0.24 3.98
CA SER A 84 -5.43 0.95 3.28
C SER A 84 -4.02 0.73 3.81
N ASN A 85 -3.80 -0.16 4.77
CA ASN A 85 -2.50 -0.29 5.43
C ASN A 85 -1.36 -0.69 4.49
N SER A 86 -1.59 -1.71 3.67
CA SER A 86 -0.66 -2.15 2.62
C SER A 86 -0.34 -1.02 1.64
N LYS A 87 -1.34 -0.19 1.31
CA LYS A 87 -1.16 1.01 0.48
C LYS A 87 -0.28 2.05 1.19
N ILE A 88 -0.37 2.20 2.53
CA ILE A 88 0.36 3.27 3.26
C ILE A 88 1.82 2.89 3.30
N ILE A 89 2.09 1.64 3.66
CA ILE A 89 3.41 1.05 3.59
C ILE A 89 3.94 1.14 2.15
N GLY A 90 3.12 0.75 1.17
CA GLY A 90 3.45 0.86 -0.26
C GLY A 90 3.90 2.27 -0.66
N SER A 91 3.21 3.31 -0.20
CA SER A 91 3.62 4.70 -0.49
C SER A 91 4.93 5.07 0.19
N MET A 92 5.14 4.67 1.45
CA MET A 92 6.40 4.94 2.18
C MET A 92 7.60 4.32 1.46
N VAL A 93 7.47 3.06 1.01
CA VAL A 93 8.59 2.30 0.45
C VAL A 93 8.83 2.58 -1.03
N LYS A 94 7.82 3.05 -1.76
CA LYS A 94 7.91 3.33 -3.21
C LYS A 94 9.07 4.26 -3.58
N PRO A 95 9.27 5.47 -3.02
CA PRO A 95 10.41 6.31 -3.39
C PRO A 95 11.76 5.70 -2.99
N LEU A 96 11.76 4.73 -2.07
CA LEU A 96 12.95 4.09 -1.51
C LEU A 96 13.39 2.85 -2.30
N GLY A 97 12.84 2.67 -3.50
CA GLY A 97 13.25 1.58 -4.39
C GLY A 97 12.59 0.25 -4.13
N LEU A 98 11.50 0.20 -3.36
CA LEU A 98 10.73 -1.02 -3.15
C LEU A 98 9.36 -0.91 -3.81
N THR A 99 8.84 -2.03 -4.31
CA THR A 99 7.47 -2.17 -4.80
C THR A 99 6.77 -3.23 -3.96
N ILE A 100 5.52 -2.97 -3.55
CA ILE A 100 4.62 -3.98 -3.00
C ILE A 100 3.47 -4.10 -3.99
N ASP A 101 3.25 -5.30 -4.49
CA ASP A 101 2.23 -5.65 -5.47
C ASP A 101 1.64 -7.04 -5.15
N PRO A 102 0.61 -7.51 -5.87
CA PRO A 102 -0.01 -8.81 -5.58
C PRO A 102 0.94 -10.02 -5.64
N GLU A 103 2.13 -9.89 -6.23
CA GLU A 103 3.15 -10.96 -6.29
C GLU A 103 4.13 -10.94 -5.13
N GLY A 104 4.22 -9.84 -4.40
CA GLY A 104 5.03 -9.74 -3.20
C GLY A 104 5.70 -8.38 -3.05
N ILE A 105 6.82 -8.38 -2.34
CA ILE A 105 7.72 -7.25 -2.25
C ILE A 105 8.92 -7.44 -3.18
N HIS A 106 9.26 -6.37 -3.90
CA HIS A 106 10.33 -6.32 -4.88
C HIS A 106 11.28 -5.15 -4.56
N ILE A 107 12.57 -5.32 -4.83
CA ILE A 107 13.53 -4.22 -4.90
C ILE A 107 13.77 -3.83 -6.36
N ARG A 108 13.86 -2.53 -6.63
CA ARG A 108 14.04 -2.00 -7.99
C ARG A 108 15.47 -1.58 -8.27
N VAL A 109 16.01 -2.08 -9.37
CA VAL A 109 17.26 -1.61 -9.97
C VAL A 109 17.05 -0.19 -10.48
N LYS A 110 17.66 0.79 -9.80
CA LYS A 110 17.46 2.22 -10.08
C LYS A 110 17.69 2.56 -11.56
N ASP A 111 18.73 1.97 -12.14
CA ASP A 111 19.15 2.26 -13.52
C ASP A 111 18.11 1.78 -14.57
N LEU A 112 17.16 0.93 -14.18
CA LEU A 112 16.06 0.44 -15.05
C LEU A 112 14.72 1.12 -14.81
N GLU A 113 14.47 1.65 -13.60
CA GLU A 113 13.09 1.98 -13.20
C GLU A 113 12.46 3.10 -14.05
N GLU A 114 13.28 3.95 -14.67
CA GLU A 114 12.85 4.99 -15.61
C GLU A 114 12.57 4.46 -17.02
N THR A 115 13.25 3.38 -17.44
CA THR A 115 13.11 2.80 -18.78
C THR A 115 12.04 1.72 -18.83
N ASP A 116 12.06 0.81 -17.85
CA ASP A 116 11.09 -0.26 -17.72
C ASP A 116 10.88 -0.59 -16.23
N HIS A 117 9.72 -0.18 -15.73
CA HIS A 117 9.36 -0.39 -14.33
C HIS A 117 9.34 -1.88 -13.97
N ASN A 118 8.80 -2.73 -14.84
CA ASN A 118 8.60 -4.14 -14.55
C ASN A 118 9.94 -4.87 -14.57
N GLU A 119 10.77 -4.60 -15.59
CA GLU A 119 12.11 -5.17 -15.67
C GLU A 119 13.03 -4.67 -14.55
N SER A 120 12.77 -3.50 -13.96
CA SER A 120 13.54 -3.03 -12.81
C SER A 120 13.37 -3.90 -11.56
N MET A 121 12.27 -4.66 -11.45
CA MET A 121 11.91 -5.39 -10.24
C MET A 121 12.73 -6.68 -10.06
N VAL A 122 13.17 -6.90 -8.82
CA VAL A 122 13.81 -8.14 -8.35
C VAL A 122 13.04 -8.60 -7.13
N TRP A 123 12.56 -9.84 -7.17
CA TRP A 123 11.71 -10.41 -6.13
C TRP A 123 12.47 -10.57 -4.80
N ILE A 124 11.83 -10.21 -3.68
CA ILE A 124 12.38 -10.39 -2.32
C ILE A 124 11.61 -11.49 -1.58
N SER A 125 10.30 -11.31 -1.39
CA SER A 125 9.48 -12.19 -0.54
C SER A 125 7.99 -11.97 -0.81
N LYS A 126 7.17 -12.96 -0.45
CA LYS A 126 5.70 -12.87 -0.37
C LYS A 126 5.20 -13.18 1.06
N ASP A 127 6.04 -12.97 2.07
CA ASP A 127 5.65 -13.05 3.49
C ASP A 127 5.45 -11.63 4.07
N PRO A 128 4.26 -11.29 4.61
CA PRO A 128 4.03 -10.01 5.28
C PRO A 128 5.04 -9.70 6.40
N LYS A 129 5.58 -10.72 7.09
CA LYS A 129 6.61 -10.55 8.13
C LYS A 129 7.85 -9.87 7.60
N ASP A 130 8.24 -10.19 6.36
CA ASP A 130 9.43 -9.64 5.75
C ASP A 130 9.25 -8.16 5.40
N ILE A 131 8.09 -7.78 4.87
CA ILE A 131 7.73 -6.37 4.61
C ILE A 131 7.81 -5.56 5.90
N LEU A 132 7.22 -6.08 6.97
CA LEU A 132 7.17 -5.40 8.26
C LEU A 132 8.56 -5.29 8.88
N ARG A 133 9.37 -6.35 8.81
CA ARG A 133 10.77 -6.36 9.27
C ARG A 133 11.65 -5.37 8.48
N ILE A 134 11.44 -5.23 7.17
CA ILE A 134 12.10 -4.20 6.35
C ILE A 134 11.67 -2.80 6.83
N ALA A 135 10.37 -2.58 7.02
CA ALA A 135 9.81 -1.31 7.49
C ALA A 135 10.09 -0.99 8.97
N GLY A 136 10.65 -1.93 9.73
CA GLY A 136 10.85 -1.77 11.18
C GLY A 136 9.52 -1.75 11.97
N LEU A 137 8.50 -2.39 11.43
CA LEU A 137 7.19 -2.57 12.03
C LEU A 137 7.08 -4.00 12.57
N ASP A 138 6.30 -4.21 13.64
CA ASP A 138 6.06 -5.54 14.21
C ASP A 138 4.89 -6.26 13.51
N PHE A 139 4.47 -7.43 13.99
CA PHE A 139 3.43 -8.24 13.33
C PHE A 139 1.99 -7.91 13.77
N ARG A 140 1.79 -6.86 14.58
CA ARG A 140 0.47 -6.47 15.08
C ARG A 140 -0.51 -6.17 13.95
N ILE A 141 -0.06 -5.60 12.83
CA ILE A 141 -0.94 -5.27 11.71
C ILE A 141 -1.58 -6.49 11.02
N VAL A 142 -1.04 -7.69 11.23
CA VAL A 142 -1.58 -8.96 10.71
C VAL A 142 -2.29 -9.76 11.80
N LYS A 143 -1.74 -9.81 13.02
CA LYS A 143 -2.25 -10.67 14.11
C LYS A 143 -3.02 -9.95 15.21
N ALA A 144 -2.80 -8.66 15.41
CA ALA A 144 -3.40 -7.90 16.51
C ALA A 144 -4.45 -6.91 15.99
N GLY A 145 -5.61 -6.93 16.62
CA GLY A 145 -6.59 -5.86 16.48
C GLY A 145 -6.04 -4.59 17.08
N PHE A 146 -5.92 -3.52 16.29
CA PHE A 146 -5.81 -2.18 16.86
C PHE A 146 -7.17 -1.76 17.42
N SER A 147 -7.19 -1.08 18.56
CA SER A 147 -8.44 -0.66 19.21
C SER A 147 -8.96 0.65 18.62
N THR A 148 -8.09 1.44 18.00
CA THR A 148 -8.41 2.77 17.49
C THR A 148 -7.72 3.04 16.15
N LYS A 149 -8.27 3.98 15.36
CA LYS A 149 -7.59 4.51 14.16
C LYS A 149 -6.27 5.18 14.52
N GLU A 150 -6.24 5.87 15.66
CA GLU A 150 -5.07 6.57 16.20
C GLU A 150 -3.89 5.63 16.44
N GLU A 151 -4.14 4.46 17.02
CA GLU A 151 -3.10 3.44 17.22
C GLU A 151 -2.50 2.95 15.91
N ILE A 152 -3.32 2.82 14.85
CA ILE A 152 -2.85 2.42 13.52
C ILE A 152 -1.94 3.49 12.93
N TYR A 153 -2.33 4.77 13.01
CA TYR A 153 -1.52 5.85 12.45
C TYR A 153 -0.20 6.00 13.20
N LYS A 154 -0.22 6.02 14.54
CA LYS A 154 0.99 6.00 15.37
C LYS A 154 1.89 4.81 15.06
N TYR A 155 1.30 3.64 14.85
CA TYR A 155 2.03 2.45 14.45
C TYR A 155 2.71 2.63 13.09
N LEU A 156 1.97 3.09 12.07
CA LEU A 156 2.53 3.30 10.73
C LEU A 156 3.64 4.35 10.71
N THR A 157 3.49 5.44 11.48
CA THR A 157 4.52 6.50 11.56
C THR A 157 5.70 6.17 12.45
N SER A 158 5.63 5.09 13.24
CA SER A 158 6.79 4.56 13.97
C SER A 158 7.82 3.87 13.07
N SER A 159 7.46 3.58 11.81
CA SER A 159 8.36 3.07 10.80
C SER A 159 9.54 4.02 10.58
N TRP A 160 10.76 3.50 10.52
CA TRP A 160 11.95 4.28 10.14
C TRP A 160 11.93 4.73 8.67
N LEU A 161 11.01 4.18 7.87
CA LEU A 161 10.75 4.58 6.49
C LEU A 161 9.71 5.70 6.38
N PHE A 162 9.09 6.11 7.49
CA PHE A 162 8.15 7.21 7.51
C PHE A 162 8.89 8.55 7.42
N ASN A 163 8.47 9.40 6.49
CA ASN A 163 8.90 10.78 6.42
C ASN A 163 7.68 11.66 6.06
N PRO A 164 7.26 12.61 6.91
CA PRO A 164 6.09 13.44 6.64
C PRO A 164 6.27 14.33 5.40
N ALA A 165 7.50 14.78 5.09
CA ALA A 165 7.79 15.57 3.90
C ALA A 165 7.52 14.81 2.59
N HIS A 166 7.66 13.47 2.59
CA HIS A 166 7.28 12.65 1.44
C HIS A 166 5.80 12.82 1.10
N PHE A 167 4.93 12.72 2.09
CA PHE A 167 3.48 12.84 1.89
C PHE A 167 3.07 14.26 1.50
N ALA A 168 3.78 15.27 2.01
CA ALA A 168 3.60 16.66 1.61
C ALA A 168 3.96 16.92 0.15
N ALA A 169 5.13 16.44 -0.28
CA ALA A 169 5.55 16.55 -1.68
C ALA A 169 4.55 15.88 -2.63
N ARG A 170 4.06 14.68 -2.27
CA ARG A 170 3.06 13.99 -3.09
C ARG A 170 1.76 14.75 -3.22
N LEU A 171 1.26 15.34 -2.13
CA LEU A 171 0.05 16.14 -2.17
C LEU A 171 0.17 17.40 -3.02
N ALA A 172 1.38 17.93 -3.21
CA ALA A 172 1.61 19.05 -4.12
C ALA A 172 1.54 18.65 -5.61
N GLU A 173 1.59 17.35 -5.94
CA GLU A 173 1.46 16.86 -7.32
C GLU A 173 -0.03 16.83 -7.75
N GLU A 174 -0.43 17.59 -8.77
CA GLU A 174 -1.81 17.62 -9.29
C GLU A 174 -2.36 16.22 -9.60
N ASN A 175 -1.60 15.43 -10.36
CA ASN A 175 -1.98 14.04 -10.71
C ASN A 175 -2.18 13.12 -9.49
N TYR A 176 -1.65 13.48 -8.32
CA TYR A 176 -1.85 12.71 -7.10
C TYR A 176 -3.13 13.16 -6.37
N GLN A 177 -3.49 14.45 -6.44
CA GLN A 177 -4.76 14.97 -5.92
C GLN A 177 -5.97 14.33 -6.60
N ASP A 178 -5.94 14.20 -7.93
CA ASP A 178 -7.04 13.56 -8.67
C ASP A 178 -7.26 12.11 -8.21
N ARG A 179 -6.14 11.38 -7.98
CA ARG A 179 -6.16 10.00 -7.51
C ARG A 179 -6.39 9.84 -6.01
N LEU A 180 -6.46 10.93 -5.25
CA LEU A 180 -6.75 10.89 -3.81
C LEU A 180 -8.24 10.71 -3.55
N GLU A 181 -9.11 11.19 -4.44
CA GLU A 181 -10.56 11.02 -4.35
C GLU A 181 -10.96 9.54 -4.50
N GLU A 182 -10.16 8.76 -5.22
CA GLU A 182 -10.31 7.30 -5.36
C GLU A 182 -9.78 6.50 -4.15
N ARG A 183 -9.18 7.16 -3.15
CA ARG A 183 -8.62 6.49 -1.98
C ARG A 183 -9.66 6.34 -0.89
N SER A 184 -9.50 5.28 -0.09
CA SER A 184 -10.34 5.02 1.08
C SER A 184 -10.31 6.22 2.05
N ALA A 185 -11.45 6.59 2.64
CA ALA A 185 -11.51 7.70 3.61
C ALA A 185 -10.43 7.67 4.72
N PRO A 186 -10.04 6.50 5.30
CA PRO A 186 -8.94 6.44 6.28
C PRO A 186 -7.59 6.92 5.75
N TRP A 187 -7.29 6.64 4.46
CA TRP A 187 -6.10 7.14 3.79
C TRP A 187 -6.10 8.66 3.69
N THR A 188 -7.22 9.20 3.21
CA THR A 188 -7.38 10.63 2.96
C THR A 188 -7.28 11.41 4.26
N TYR A 189 -7.94 10.93 5.32
CA TYR A 189 -7.80 11.50 6.67
C TYR A 189 -6.36 11.43 7.19
N PHE A 190 -5.70 10.26 7.08
CA PHE A 190 -4.31 10.08 7.53
C PHE A 190 -3.38 11.14 6.92
N ILE A 191 -3.48 11.32 5.61
CA ILE A 191 -2.60 12.24 4.88
C ILE A 191 -3.03 13.69 5.06
N LYS A 192 -4.31 14.05 4.87
CA LYS A 192 -4.77 15.45 4.82
C LYS A 192 -4.93 16.10 6.21
N GLU A 193 -5.18 15.31 7.25
CA GLU A 193 -5.50 15.84 8.58
C GLU A 193 -4.51 15.35 9.63
N TRP A 194 -4.37 14.04 9.78
CA TRP A 194 -3.63 13.45 10.89
C TRP A 194 -2.12 13.76 10.83
N VAL A 195 -1.48 13.59 9.66
CA VAL A 195 -0.04 13.89 9.49
C VAL A 195 0.25 15.38 9.73
N PRO A 196 -0.46 16.36 9.14
CA PRO A 196 -0.26 17.79 9.42
C PRO A 196 -0.48 18.20 10.88
N GLU A 197 -1.41 17.56 11.58
CA GLU A 197 -1.68 17.83 12.98
C GLU A 197 -0.50 17.38 13.86
N HIS A 198 0.05 16.20 13.59
CA HIS A 198 1.11 15.59 14.40
C HIS A 198 2.53 16.00 13.98
N TYR A 199 2.70 16.46 12.74
CA TYR A 199 3.98 16.90 12.17
C TYR A 199 3.84 18.31 11.57
N PRO A 200 3.55 19.35 12.39
CA PRO A 200 3.16 20.67 11.92
C PRO A 200 4.23 21.40 11.11
N GLY A 201 5.52 21.09 11.31
CA GLY A 201 6.63 21.61 10.49
C GLY A 201 6.66 21.11 9.04
N TYR A 202 5.77 20.18 8.71
CA TYR A 202 5.64 19.57 7.37
C TYR A 202 4.24 19.77 6.79
N ARG A 203 3.52 20.80 7.26
CA ARG A 203 2.18 21.18 6.77
C ARG A 203 2.20 21.47 5.27
N PHE A 204 1.12 21.07 4.61
CA PHE A 204 0.90 21.34 3.19
C PHE A 204 0.63 22.83 3.00
N THR A 205 1.49 23.53 2.25
CA THR A 205 1.15 24.86 1.76
C THR A 205 0.14 24.67 0.64
N THR A 206 -1.15 24.83 0.95
CA THR A 206 -2.24 24.81 -0.03
C THR A 206 -2.30 26.08 -0.89
N SER A 207 -1.36 27.01 -0.70
CA SER A 207 -1.27 28.25 -1.46
C SER A 207 -0.26 28.13 -2.61
N SER A 208 -0.71 28.59 -3.78
CA SER A 208 0.04 28.86 -5.02
C SER A 208 1.51 29.28 -4.80
N PRO A 209 2.45 29.07 -5.75
CA PRO A 209 3.90 29.25 -5.57
C PRO A 209 4.38 30.66 -5.22
N GLU A 210 3.48 31.62 -5.02
CA GLU A 210 3.81 33.00 -4.72
C GLU A 210 3.68 33.28 -3.22
N THR A 211 4.84 33.17 -2.56
CA THR A 211 5.24 33.94 -1.38
C THR A 211 4.31 33.93 -0.16
N VAL A 212 4.61 33.04 0.79
CA VAL A 212 4.42 33.35 2.22
C VAL A 212 5.75 33.12 2.93
N LYS A 213 6.51 34.20 3.14
CA LYS A 213 7.60 34.20 4.11
C LYS A 213 6.97 34.14 5.50
N LEU A 214 7.12 33.02 6.20
CA LEU A 214 6.84 32.96 7.63
C LEU A 214 8.01 33.64 8.36
N GLU A 215 7.69 34.59 9.26
CA GLU A 215 8.67 35.33 10.08
C GLU A 215 9.18 34.55 11.31
N ASP A 216 8.81 33.29 11.44
CA ASP A 216 9.35 32.40 12.46
C ASP A 216 10.31 31.44 11.77
N GLY A 217 11.51 31.25 12.32
CA GLY A 217 12.62 30.48 11.76
C GLY A 217 12.38 28.97 11.61
N SER A 218 11.14 28.54 11.35
CA SER A 218 10.82 27.21 10.86
C SER A 218 11.42 27.02 9.48
N THR A 219 12.40 26.13 9.39
CA THR A 219 13.01 25.63 8.15
C THR A 219 11.93 25.26 7.15
N GLU A 220 11.84 26.02 6.05
CA GLU A 220 11.18 25.56 4.84
C GLU A 220 11.73 24.17 4.49
N ASN A 221 10.85 23.24 4.14
CA ASN A 221 11.23 21.93 3.67
C ASN A 221 11.90 22.08 2.29
N ASN A 222 13.22 22.27 2.30
CA ASN A 222 13.98 22.38 1.07
C ASN A 222 13.80 21.07 0.28
N PRO A 223 13.27 21.12 -0.96
CA PRO A 223 13.14 19.93 -1.81
C PRO A 223 14.47 19.14 -1.95
N GLN A 224 15.61 19.82 -1.80
CA GLN A 224 16.93 19.19 -1.78
C GLN A 224 17.13 18.26 -0.57
N ASP A 225 16.58 18.58 0.61
CA ASP A 225 16.68 17.77 1.81
C ASP A 225 15.86 16.47 1.68
N LEU A 226 14.68 16.55 1.06
CA LEU A 226 13.85 15.37 0.79
C LEU A 226 14.50 14.44 -0.24
N GLN A 227 15.08 15.00 -1.30
CA GLN A 227 15.82 14.20 -2.30
C GLN A 227 17.09 13.57 -1.70
N ALA A 228 17.80 14.30 -0.84
CA ALA A 228 18.92 13.76 -0.08
C ALA A 228 18.48 12.60 0.83
N TRP A 229 17.34 12.76 1.53
CA TRP A 229 16.74 11.71 2.33
C TRP A 229 16.38 10.48 1.48
N TYR A 230 15.70 10.63 0.34
CA TYR A 230 15.40 9.49 -0.55
C TYR A 230 16.66 8.75 -0.98
N LYS A 231 17.69 9.49 -1.42
CA LYS A 231 18.96 8.90 -1.87
C LYS A 231 19.64 8.12 -0.74
N HIS A 232 19.73 8.71 0.44
CA HIS A 232 20.35 8.08 1.60
C HIS A 232 19.55 6.85 2.05
N THR A 233 18.26 7.04 2.33
CA THR A 233 17.38 5.98 2.86
C THR A 233 17.23 4.84 1.86
N ARG A 234 17.16 5.11 0.55
CA ARG A 234 17.16 4.05 -0.48
C ARG A 234 18.42 3.18 -0.42
N SER A 235 19.59 3.77 -0.17
CA SER A 235 20.83 3.00 0.02
C SER A 235 20.73 2.12 1.26
N VAL A 236 20.30 2.68 2.39
CA VAL A 236 20.15 1.94 3.65
C VAL A 236 19.13 0.81 3.51
N VAL A 237 18.00 1.05 2.84
CA VAL A 237 16.98 0.04 2.52
C VAL A 237 17.57 -1.10 1.69
N ARG A 238 18.32 -0.78 0.63
CA ARG A 238 18.97 -1.79 -0.20
C ARG A 238 19.94 -2.65 0.63
N ASP A 239 20.79 -2.00 1.44
CA ASP A 239 21.79 -2.71 2.23
C ASP A 239 21.11 -3.60 3.30
N LYS A 240 20.01 -3.13 3.90
CA LYS A 240 19.16 -3.92 4.81
C LYS A 240 18.54 -5.13 4.09
N VAL A 241 17.95 -4.93 2.91
CA VAL A 241 17.37 -6.02 2.09
C VAL A 241 18.44 -7.04 1.72
N PHE A 242 19.61 -6.63 1.27
CA PHE A 242 20.68 -7.55 0.88
C PHE A 242 21.26 -8.33 2.06
N THR A 243 21.29 -7.72 3.25
CA THR A 243 21.67 -8.41 4.48
C THR A 243 20.64 -9.48 4.85
N MET A 244 19.35 -9.18 4.68
CA MET A 244 18.25 -10.10 5.03
C MET A 244 18.03 -11.18 3.98
N PHE A 245 18.28 -10.88 2.70
CA PHE A 245 18.02 -11.73 1.54
C PHE A 245 19.24 -11.72 0.59
N PRO A 246 20.32 -12.45 0.91
CA PRO A 246 21.56 -12.43 0.12
C PRO A 246 21.36 -12.85 -1.34
N ASN A 247 20.48 -13.82 -1.60
CA ASN A 247 20.16 -14.27 -2.97
C ASN A 247 19.53 -13.15 -3.81
N THR A 248 18.73 -12.26 -3.21
CA THR A 248 18.18 -11.08 -3.89
C THR A 248 19.31 -10.13 -4.31
N ALA A 249 20.38 -10.01 -3.52
CA ALA A 249 21.53 -9.17 -3.86
C ALA A 249 22.24 -9.69 -5.13
N GLU A 250 22.46 -11.00 -5.22
CA GLU A 250 23.07 -11.65 -6.40
C GLU A 250 22.23 -11.38 -7.66
N GLN A 251 20.91 -11.60 -7.59
CA GLN A 251 20.00 -11.34 -8.71
C GLN A 251 19.99 -9.86 -9.10
N TYR A 252 19.98 -8.96 -8.11
CA TYR A 252 20.02 -7.51 -8.34
C TYR A 252 21.28 -7.10 -9.10
N TYR A 253 22.46 -7.55 -8.67
CA TYR A 253 23.72 -7.18 -9.32
C TYR A 253 23.89 -7.86 -10.68
N THR A 254 23.41 -9.10 -10.85
CA THR A 254 23.38 -9.78 -12.14
C THR A 254 22.53 -8.99 -13.14
N LYS A 255 21.31 -8.60 -12.73
CA LYS A 255 20.42 -7.77 -13.55
C LYS A 255 21.06 -6.42 -13.86
N ARG A 256 21.67 -5.76 -12.87
CA ARG A 256 22.40 -4.49 -13.04
C ARG A 256 23.56 -4.58 -14.05
N ALA A 257 24.32 -5.67 -14.00
CA ALA A 257 25.47 -5.91 -14.88
C ALA A 257 25.04 -6.12 -16.34
N ALA A 258 24.01 -6.94 -16.58
CA ALA A 258 23.49 -7.22 -17.92
C ALA A 258 23.09 -5.93 -18.67
N ILE A 259 22.54 -4.94 -17.96
CA ILE A 259 22.19 -3.63 -18.54
C ILE A 259 23.45 -2.85 -18.89
N SER A 260 24.43 -2.82 -17.99
CA SER A 260 25.68 -2.10 -18.22
C SER A 260 26.41 -2.61 -19.48
N GLU A 261 26.29 -3.91 -19.76
CA GLU A 261 26.78 -4.53 -20.99
C GLU A 261 25.93 -4.21 -22.22
N SER A 262 24.60 -4.27 -22.10
CA SER A 262 23.69 -3.91 -23.18
C SER A 262 23.79 -2.44 -23.61
N SER A 263 24.00 -1.52 -22.66
CA SER A 263 24.18 -0.10 -22.95
C SER A 263 25.50 0.14 -23.68
N LYS A 264 26.59 -0.51 -23.23
CA LYS A 264 27.89 -0.44 -23.93
C LYS A 264 27.81 -0.95 -25.36
N ASN A 265 27.08 -2.04 -25.62
CA ASN A 265 26.95 -2.59 -26.98
C ASN A 265 26.12 -1.71 -27.93
N LYS A 266 25.19 -0.90 -27.43
CA LYS A 266 24.44 0.06 -28.26
C LYS A 266 25.29 1.25 -28.70
N ASP A 267 26.26 1.67 -27.89
CA ASP A 267 27.16 2.79 -28.21
C ASP A 267 28.19 2.46 -29.31
N TRP A 268 28.43 1.17 -29.62
CA TRP A 268 29.32 0.73 -30.70
C TRP A 268 28.63 0.51 -32.06
N GLN A 269 27.32 0.72 -32.15
CA GLN A 269 26.53 0.53 -33.39
C GLN A 269 26.18 1.84 -34.11
N ILE A 270 26.86 2.95 -33.78
CA ILE A 270 26.71 4.26 -34.45
C ILE A 270 27.98 4.58 -35.25
#